data_AF-A0A2S2DNP0-F1
#
_entry.id   AF-A0A2S2DNP0-F1
#
_cell.length_a   1.000
_cell.length_b   1.000
_cell.length_c   1.000
_cell.angle_alpha   90.00
_cell.angle_beta   90.00
_cell.angle_gamma   90.00
#
_symmetry.space_group_name_H-M   'P 1'
#
loop_
_entity.id
_entity.type
_entity.pdbx_description
1 polymer ?
#
loop_
_entity_poly.entity_id
_entity_poly.type
_entity_poly.pdbx_seq_one_letter_code
_entity_poly.pdbx_strand_id
1 'polypeptide(L)'
;MNLFSILIADQAPADQALPPAIARNLASLREHHPGLPHHVYREDAIRDFLRTHMEADVAWAYDQLLPYAYRADLARLCLLHEFGGLYADLSVFFHAPLPLESGKLIVFRDRAVVAPWIVSNTILGAPAGAPALAAAIRMIVANCRSRYRGASSLCPTGPVLLGKAIALHCEPDQIHLGEVSNLAQRNDTESLAFVDATDGRLIGYRTKRAAGLAELGLDRGVNDYNDFYYARLTYAADYPVLIQADYLARHGRTAATLDGGRLVYPGAPARSDGALDTVALCHLPIPFAAGRYRVLLELDDAAAGAAVTLAALENDSGLPLARAGHRLGGGAATPALDLDVATSRKDIVIGVFSAGAGLLRIAGLRVERPHQETA
;
A
#
# COMPACT_ATOMS: atom_id res chain seq x y z
N MET A 1 -23.75 1.57 19.84
CA MET A 1 -22.36 1.74 19.35
C MET A 1 -21.92 0.48 18.62
N ASN A 2 -20.93 0.57 17.73
CA ASN A 2 -20.44 -0.56 16.93
C ASN A 2 -18.94 -0.79 17.17
N LEU A 3 -18.48 -2.02 16.92
CA LEU A 3 -17.06 -2.36 16.82
C LEU A 3 -16.71 -2.55 15.34
N PHE A 4 -15.59 -1.99 14.92
CA PHE A 4 -15.11 -2.04 13.55
C PHE A 4 -13.68 -2.57 13.48
N SER A 5 -13.43 -3.43 12.51
CA SER A 5 -12.10 -3.80 12.04
C SER A 5 -12.10 -3.82 10.52
N ILE A 6 -10.94 -3.63 9.89
CA ILE A 6 -10.82 -3.62 8.42
C ILE A 6 -9.80 -4.64 7.95
N LEU A 7 -10.17 -5.43 6.94
CA LEU A 7 -9.29 -6.33 6.20
C LEU A 7 -9.40 -6.05 4.69
N ILE A 8 -8.41 -5.37 4.14
CA ILE A 8 -8.27 -5.16 2.68
C ILE A 8 -7.20 -6.14 2.19
N ALA A 9 -7.61 -7.04 1.30
CA ALA A 9 -6.75 -8.03 0.67
C ALA A 9 -7.31 -8.36 -0.73
N ASP A 10 -6.42 -8.70 -1.66
CA ASP A 10 -6.74 -9.10 -3.02
C ASP A 10 -7.51 -10.41 -3.02
N GLN A 11 -8.65 -10.42 -3.72
CA GLN A 11 -9.41 -11.62 -4.09
C GLN A 11 -9.62 -12.64 -2.94
N ALA A 12 -9.70 -12.19 -1.68
CA ALA A 12 -10.01 -13.08 -0.58
C ALA A 12 -11.52 -13.38 -0.62
N PRO A 13 -11.95 -14.64 -0.87
CA PRO A 13 -13.36 -14.94 -0.90
C PRO A 13 -13.96 -14.69 0.50
N ALA A 14 -15.21 -14.22 0.53
CA ALA A 14 -15.83 -13.71 1.76
C ALA A 14 -15.92 -14.76 2.88
N ASP A 15 -15.95 -16.04 2.50
CA ASP A 15 -16.04 -17.22 3.35
C ASP A 15 -14.68 -17.74 3.85
N GLN A 16 -13.55 -17.16 3.41
CA GLN A 16 -12.24 -17.56 3.89
C GLN A 16 -12.11 -17.28 5.39
N ALA A 17 -11.84 -18.35 6.16
CA ALA A 17 -11.59 -18.25 7.58
C ALA A 17 -10.42 -17.30 7.87
N LEU A 18 -10.60 -16.43 8.86
CA LEU A 18 -9.53 -15.52 9.28
C LEU A 18 -8.36 -16.33 9.88
N PRO A 19 -7.11 -15.91 9.63
CA PRO A 19 -5.96 -16.49 10.31
C PRO A 19 -6.14 -16.57 11.83
N PRO A 20 -5.66 -17.63 12.51
CA PRO A 20 -5.88 -17.83 13.95
C PRO A 20 -5.46 -16.63 14.82
N ALA A 21 -4.36 -15.96 14.46
CA ALA A 21 -3.90 -14.76 15.18
C ALA A 21 -4.92 -13.62 15.10
N ILE A 22 -5.47 -13.36 13.92
CA ILE A 22 -6.52 -12.34 13.70
C ILE A 22 -7.79 -12.76 14.44
N ALA A 23 -8.25 -14.00 14.28
CA ALA A 23 -9.46 -14.50 14.94
C ALA A 23 -9.40 -14.35 16.47
N ARG A 24 -8.25 -14.68 17.07
CA ARG A 24 -7.97 -14.51 18.51
C ARG A 24 -8.06 -13.03 18.94
N ASN A 25 -7.41 -12.15 18.19
CA ASN A 25 -7.40 -10.71 18.47
C ASN A 25 -8.82 -10.11 18.43
N LEU A 26 -9.59 -10.43 17.39
CA LEU A 26 -10.98 -9.99 17.26
C LEU A 26 -11.90 -10.60 18.34
N ALA A 27 -11.60 -11.80 18.82
CA ALA A 27 -12.31 -12.40 19.96
C ALA A 27 -12.08 -11.60 21.24
N SER A 28 -10.82 -11.22 21.52
CA SER A 28 -10.50 -10.39 22.69
C SER A 28 -11.21 -9.02 22.66
N LEU A 29 -11.32 -8.40 21.47
CA LEU A 29 -12.06 -7.15 21.29
C LEU A 29 -13.54 -7.31 21.69
N ARG A 30 -14.20 -8.39 21.23
CA ARG A 30 -15.61 -8.69 21.55
C ARG A 30 -15.80 -9.03 23.02
N GLU A 31 -14.89 -9.80 23.60
CA GLU A 31 -14.92 -10.19 25.02
C GLU A 31 -14.88 -8.97 25.93
N HIS A 32 -14.05 -7.98 25.60
CA HIS A 32 -13.92 -6.74 26.39
C HIS A 32 -14.95 -5.67 26.03
N HIS A 33 -15.81 -5.89 25.03
CA HIS A 33 -16.89 -4.97 24.66
C HIS A 33 -18.18 -5.76 24.43
N PRO A 34 -18.69 -6.48 25.45
CA PRO A 34 -19.82 -7.37 25.30
C PRO A 34 -21.09 -6.60 24.92
N GLY A 35 -21.91 -7.21 24.04
CA GLY A 35 -23.17 -6.63 23.59
C GLY A 35 -23.04 -5.63 22.42
N LEU A 36 -21.82 -5.20 22.06
CA LEU A 36 -21.63 -4.37 20.86
C LEU A 36 -21.45 -5.24 19.61
N PRO A 37 -22.20 -4.98 18.52
CA PRO A 37 -22.03 -5.71 17.26
C PRO A 37 -20.66 -5.40 16.65
N HIS A 38 -19.96 -6.43 16.18
CA HIS A 38 -18.64 -6.32 15.57
C HIS A 38 -18.71 -6.61 14.06
N HIS A 39 -18.31 -5.62 13.27
CA HIS A 39 -18.24 -5.69 11.82
C HIS A 39 -16.78 -5.70 11.35
N VAL A 40 -16.41 -6.72 10.59
CA VAL A 40 -15.10 -6.78 9.91
C VAL A 40 -15.31 -6.41 8.45
N TYR A 41 -14.95 -5.19 8.10
CA TYR A 41 -15.16 -4.63 6.77
C TYR A 41 -14.07 -5.10 5.79
N ARG A 42 -14.52 -5.59 4.63
CA ARG A 42 -13.68 -5.94 3.47
C ARG A 42 -13.79 -4.88 2.38
N GLU A 43 -12.93 -4.94 1.37
CA GLU A 43 -12.83 -3.89 0.35
C GLU A 43 -14.16 -3.55 -0.33
N ASP A 44 -14.91 -4.54 -0.81
CA ASP A 44 -16.19 -4.31 -1.50
C ASP A 44 -17.22 -3.66 -0.58
N ALA A 45 -17.36 -4.17 0.65
CA ALA A 45 -18.25 -3.59 1.66
C ALA A 45 -17.86 -2.16 2.04
N ILE A 46 -16.56 -1.83 2.04
CA ILE A 46 -16.07 -0.46 2.26
C ILE A 46 -16.46 0.43 1.07
N ARG A 47 -16.27 -0.04 -0.17
CA ARG A 47 -16.62 0.73 -1.38
C ARG A 47 -18.11 1.05 -1.41
N ASP A 48 -18.95 0.06 -1.14
CA ASP A 48 -20.40 0.21 -1.10
C ASP A 48 -20.83 1.17 0.02
N PHE A 49 -20.23 1.04 1.20
CA PHE A 49 -20.45 1.98 2.31
C PHE A 49 -20.09 3.41 1.91
N LEU A 50 -18.89 3.64 1.35
CA LEU A 50 -18.44 4.98 0.97
C LEU A 50 -19.33 5.60 -0.10
N ARG A 51 -19.78 4.84 -1.10
CA ARG A 51 -20.70 5.34 -2.14
C ARG A 51 -22.09 5.69 -1.59
N THR A 52 -22.53 4.98 -0.55
CA THR A 52 -23.88 5.14 0.01
C THR A 52 -23.94 6.23 1.08
N HIS A 53 -22.90 6.38 1.89
CA HIS A 53 -22.90 7.22 3.10
C HIS A 53 -21.99 8.45 3.02
N MET A 54 -21.02 8.48 2.08
CA MET A 54 -20.03 9.56 2.00
C MET A 54 -20.17 10.37 0.72
N GLU A 55 -19.64 11.59 0.72
CA GLU A 55 -19.54 12.41 -0.49
C GLU A 55 -18.72 11.69 -1.57
N ALA A 56 -19.08 11.91 -2.84
CA ALA A 56 -18.43 11.25 -3.98
C ALA A 56 -16.90 11.44 -4.01
N ASP A 57 -16.41 12.58 -3.52
CA ASP A 57 -14.99 12.88 -3.40
C ASP A 57 -14.25 11.94 -2.43
N VAL A 58 -14.93 11.41 -1.41
CA VAL A 58 -14.36 10.47 -0.44
C VAL A 58 -14.18 9.09 -1.10
N ALA A 59 -15.20 8.62 -1.83
CA ALA A 59 -15.11 7.38 -2.60
C ALA A 59 -14.03 7.50 -3.69
N TRP A 60 -13.96 8.63 -4.39
CA TRP A 60 -12.87 8.91 -5.34
C TRP A 60 -11.50 8.89 -4.65
N ALA A 61 -11.35 9.54 -3.49
CA ALA A 61 -10.08 9.57 -2.77
C ALA A 61 -9.63 8.18 -2.32
N TYR A 62 -10.56 7.32 -1.90
CA TYR A 62 -10.30 5.91 -1.59
C TYR A 62 -9.70 5.18 -2.80
N ASP A 63 -10.23 5.42 -4.00
CA ASP A 63 -9.74 4.81 -5.25
C ASP A 63 -8.37 5.34 -5.68
N GLN A 64 -8.05 6.58 -5.31
CA GLN A 64 -6.72 7.13 -5.57
C GLN A 64 -5.65 6.49 -4.70
N LEU A 65 -5.95 6.04 -3.48
CA LEU A 65 -4.93 5.50 -2.57
C LEU A 65 -4.49 4.10 -3.02
N LEU A 66 -3.21 3.92 -3.31
CA LEU A 66 -2.64 2.61 -3.69
C LEU A 66 -2.36 1.70 -2.48
N PRO A 67 -1.80 2.19 -1.35
CA PRO A 67 -1.58 1.36 -0.18
C PRO A 67 -2.89 0.97 0.50
N TYR A 68 -3.04 -0.31 0.85
CA TYR A 68 -4.24 -0.83 1.52
C TYR A 68 -4.37 -0.29 2.94
N ALA A 69 -3.25 -0.05 3.63
CA ALA A 69 -3.28 0.63 4.92
C ALA A 69 -3.85 2.05 4.82
N TYR A 70 -3.55 2.79 3.74
CA TYR A 70 -4.06 4.15 3.55
C TYR A 70 -5.56 4.15 3.21
N ARG A 71 -6.02 3.18 2.42
CA ARG A 71 -7.45 2.92 2.22
C ARG A 71 -8.15 2.63 3.55
N ALA A 72 -7.57 1.78 4.39
CA ALA A 72 -8.10 1.47 5.71
C ALA A 72 -8.07 2.69 6.67
N ASP A 73 -7.08 3.58 6.54
CA ASP A 73 -7.03 4.84 7.30
C ASP A 73 -8.23 5.74 6.94
N LEU A 74 -8.55 5.90 5.66
CA LEU A 74 -9.72 6.68 5.25
C LEU A 74 -11.02 6.01 5.71
N ALA A 75 -11.16 4.70 5.46
CA ALA A 75 -12.37 3.95 5.75
C ALA A 75 -12.71 3.92 7.25
N ARG A 76 -11.72 3.73 8.14
CA ARG A 76 -11.98 3.73 9.59
C ARG A 76 -12.50 5.07 10.10
N LEU A 77 -11.97 6.18 9.55
CA LEU A 77 -12.43 7.52 9.90
C LEU A 77 -13.87 7.74 9.42
N CYS A 78 -14.21 7.28 8.22
CA CYS A 78 -15.57 7.37 7.67
C CYS A 78 -16.57 6.53 8.49
N LEU A 79 -16.22 5.29 8.84
CA LEU A 79 -17.06 4.41 9.66
C LEU A 79 -17.33 5.02 11.04
N LEU A 80 -16.28 5.53 11.70
CA LEU A 80 -16.42 6.17 13.01
C LEU A 80 -17.19 7.50 12.90
N HIS A 81 -16.99 8.27 11.83
CA HIS A 81 -17.72 9.51 11.61
C HIS A 81 -19.24 9.26 11.45
N GLU A 82 -19.62 8.25 10.66
CA GLU A 82 -21.03 7.92 10.41
C GLU A 82 -21.68 7.29 11.65
N PHE A 83 -21.05 6.26 12.23
CA PHE A 83 -21.73 5.39 13.20
C PHE A 83 -21.26 5.57 14.64
N GLY A 84 -20.14 6.26 14.87
CA GLY A 84 -19.43 6.26 16.15
C GLY A 84 -19.01 4.84 16.60
N GLY A 85 -18.57 4.72 17.84
CA GLY A 85 -18.14 3.44 18.42
C GLY A 85 -16.63 3.28 18.44
N LEU A 86 -16.13 2.09 18.16
CA LEU A 86 -14.72 1.72 18.33
C LEU A 86 -14.18 1.02 17.09
N TYR A 87 -13.07 1.52 16.56
CA TYR A 87 -12.24 0.85 15.58
C TYR A 87 -11.00 0.25 16.26
N ALA A 88 -10.60 -0.95 15.85
CA ALA A 88 -9.29 -1.52 16.19
C ALA A 88 -8.66 -2.28 15.01
N ASP A 89 -7.33 -2.18 14.87
CA ASP A 89 -6.61 -2.99 13.89
C ASP A 89 -6.67 -4.49 14.24
N LEU A 90 -6.58 -5.33 13.21
CA LEU A 90 -6.52 -6.80 13.31
C LEU A 90 -5.36 -7.33 14.18
N SER A 91 -4.34 -6.51 14.43
CA SER A 91 -3.18 -6.86 15.23
C SER A 91 -3.31 -6.57 16.73
N VAL A 92 -4.47 -6.11 17.24
CA VAL A 92 -4.61 -5.74 18.65
C VAL A 92 -5.23 -6.87 19.46
N PHE A 93 -4.57 -7.28 20.54
CA PHE A 93 -5.16 -8.11 21.57
C PHE A 93 -5.56 -7.23 22.77
N PHE A 94 -6.82 -7.30 23.19
CA PHE A 94 -7.38 -6.48 24.27
C PHE A 94 -7.29 -7.19 25.64
N HIS A 95 -7.04 -6.39 26.68
CA HIS A 95 -7.04 -6.78 28.09
C HIS A 95 -8.01 -5.96 28.95
N ALA A 96 -8.55 -4.86 28.42
CA ALA A 96 -9.54 -4.05 29.12
C ALA A 96 -10.49 -3.34 28.14
N PRO A 97 -11.72 -3.02 28.56
CA PRO A 97 -12.64 -2.18 27.80
C PRO A 97 -12.15 -0.74 27.70
N LEU A 98 -12.54 -0.07 26.62
CA LEU A 98 -12.48 1.39 26.51
C LEU A 98 -13.78 2.06 27.00
N PRO A 99 -13.72 3.27 27.56
CA PRO A 99 -14.87 3.97 28.13
C PRO A 99 -15.71 4.67 27.04
N LEU A 100 -16.30 3.90 26.12
CA LEU A 100 -17.05 4.44 24.98
C LEU A 100 -18.27 5.29 25.39
N GLU A 101 -18.89 4.95 26.53
CA GLU A 101 -20.03 5.68 27.10
C GLU A 101 -19.70 7.13 27.53
N SER A 102 -18.41 7.49 27.59
CA SER A 102 -17.99 8.87 27.88
C SER A 102 -18.41 9.87 26.79
N GLY A 103 -18.74 9.39 25.58
CA GLY A 103 -19.03 10.24 24.43
C GLY A 103 -17.82 11.03 23.92
N LYS A 104 -16.61 10.72 24.41
CA LYS A 104 -15.36 11.39 24.05
C LYS A 104 -14.68 10.72 22.87
N LEU A 105 -13.82 11.48 22.20
CA LEU A 105 -12.85 10.93 21.27
C LEU A 105 -11.75 10.20 22.08
N ILE A 106 -11.64 8.89 21.92
CA ILE A 106 -10.64 8.06 22.58
C ILE A 106 -9.48 7.82 21.61
N VAL A 107 -8.31 8.36 21.94
CA VAL A 107 -7.09 8.25 21.12
C VAL A 107 -5.88 7.95 21.96
N PHE A 108 -4.86 7.37 21.33
CA PHE A 108 -3.58 7.09 21.96
C PHE A 108 -2.51 7.97 21.36
N ARG A 109 -1.76 8.72 22.18
CA ARG A 109 -0.56 9.43 21.72
C ARG A 109 0.41 8.42 21.10
N ASP A 110 0.84 8.66 19.87
CA ASP A 110 1.79 7.78 19.21
C ASP A 110 3.21 7.99 19.77
N ARG A 111 4.06 6.98 19.59
CA ARG A 111 5.48 7.04 19.95
C ARG A 111 6.38 7.49 18.80
N ALA A 112 5.87 7.55 17.56
CA ALA A 112 6.61 8.12 16.44
C ALA A 112 6.89 9.62 16.66
N VAL A 113 8.02 10.13 16.15
CA VAL A 113 8.51 11.49 16.47
C VAL A 113 8.40 12.46 15.29
N VAL A 114 7.53 12.18 14.33
CA VAL A 114 7.38 12.98 13.10
C VAL A 114 6.79 14.37 13.40
N ALA A 115 5.88 14.44 14.38
CA ALA A 115 5.23 15.68 14.80
C ALA A 115 4.77 15.57 16.27
N PRO A 116 4.67 16.67 17.02
CA PRO A 116 4.31 16.63 18.45
C PRO A 116 2.84 16.26 18.72
N TRP A 117 1.96 16.39 17.72
CA TRP A 117 0.53 16.10 17.83
C TRP A 117 0.16 14.68 17.37
N ILE A 118 1.13 13.82 17.09
CA ILE A 118 0.88 12.52 16.49
C ILE A 118 0.06 11.60 17.42
N VAL A 119 -0.95 10.97 16.86
CA VAL A 119 -1.84 10.02 17.55
C VAL A 119 -1.94 8.75 16.75
N SER A 120 -1.84 7.62 17.42
CA SER A 120 -1.99 6.32 16.79
C SER A 120 -3.40 6.17 16.25
N ASN A 121 -3.51 5.63 15.04
CA ASN A 121 -4.79 5.30 14.43
C ASN A 121 -5.12 3.79 14.53
N THR A 122 -4.38 3.04 15.36
CA THR A 122 -4.56 1.59 15.56
C THR A 122 -5.77 1.24 16.42
N ILE A 123 -6.11 2.08 17.40
CA ILE A 123 -7.32 1.98 18.21
C ILE A 123 -7.93 3.38 18.29
N LEU A 124 -9.20 3.53 17.91
CA LEU A 124 -9.89 4.82 17.89
C LEU A 124 -11.33 4.63 18.37
N GLY A 125 -11.71 5.33 19.43
CA GLY A 125 -13.11 5.46 19.84
C GLY A 125 -13.64 6.85 19.52
N ALA A 126 -14.87 6.98 19.06
CA ALA A 126 -15.45 8.29 18.75
C ALA A 126 -16.98 8.31 18.87
N PRO A 127 -17.58 9.45 19.26
CA PRO A 127 -18.99 9.70 18.97
C PRO A 127 -19.20 9.89 17.46
N ALA A 128 -20.38 9.55 16.96
CA ALA A 128 -20.78 9.85 15.59
C ALA A 128 -20.75 11.37 15.36
N GLY A 129 -20.35 11.79 14.16
CA GLY A 129 -20.29 13.21 13.78
C GLY A 129 -19.12 14.00 14.38
N ALA A 130 -18.12 13.35 15.01
CA ALA A 130 -16.97 14.04 15.61
C ALA A 130 -16.27 14.99 14.61
N PRO A 131 -16.17 16.30 14.89
CA PRO A 131 -15.64 17.29 13.93
C PRO A 131 -14.21 17.01 13.46
N ALA A 132 -13.35 16.50 14.34
CA ALA A 132 -11.98 16.13 13.99
C ALA A 132 -11.92 15.00 12.96
N LEU A 133 -12.84 14.04 12.99
CA LEU A 133 -12.89 12.97 11.99
C LEU A 133 -13.32 13.51 10.63
N ALA A 134 -14.34 14.38 10.59
CA ALA A 134 -14.76 15.05 9.36
C ALA A 134 -13.63 15.88 8.75
N ALA A 135 -12.86 16.59 9.59
CA ALA A 135 -11.69 17.34 9.15
C ALA A 135 -10.59 16.43 8.60
N ALA A 136 -10.28 15.32 9.29
CA ALA A 136 -9.30 14.34 8.83
C ALA A 136 -9.67 13.76 7.46
N ILE A 137 -10.95 13.38 7.26
CA ILE A 137 -11.46 12.88 5.97
C ILE A 137 -11.23 13.91 4.86
N ARG A 138 -11.62 15.18 5.08
CA ARG A 138 -11.40 16.25 4.09
C ARG A 138 -9.92 16.49 3.79
N MET A 139 -9.05 16.40 4.79
CA MET A 139 -7.60 16.52 4.62
C MET A 139 -7.03 15.37 3.77
N ILE A 140 -7.52 14.15 3.95
CA ILE A 140 -7.13 13.01 3.11
C ILE A 140 -7.54 13.23 1.65
N VAL A 141 -8.78 13.67 1.41
CA VAL A 141 -9.26 14.02 0.06
C VAL A 141 -8.37 15.10 -0.57
N ALA A 142 -8.02 16.15 0.18
CA ALA A 142 -7.11 17.20 -0.28
C ALA A 142 -5.70 16.67 -0.57
N ASN A 143 -5.19 15.74 0.23
CA ASN A 143 -3.91 15.07 -0.03
C ASN A 143 -3.94 14.23 -1.30
N CYS A 144 -5.05 13.52 -1.59
CA CYS A 144 -5.24 12.81 -2.85
C CYS A 144 -5.22 13.77 -4.05
N ARG A 145 -5.91 14.91 -3.97
CA ARG A 145 -5.93 15.93 -5.04
C ARG A 145 -4.56 16.54 -5.30
N SER A 146 -3.79 16.81 -4.25
CA SER A 146 -2.47 17.45 -4.34
C SER A 146 -1.30 16.45 -4.47
N ARG A 147 -1.59 15.14 -4.39
CA ARG A 147 -0.60 14.06 -4.31
C ARG A 147 0.43 14.25 -3.18
N TYR A 148 -0.03 14.74 -2.02
CA TYR A 148 0.82 15.10 -0.88
C TYR A 148 1.37 13.88 -0.13
N ARG A 149 2.71 13.77 -0.03
CA ARG A 149 3.37 12.67 0.69
C ARG A 149 3.87 13.03 2.09
N GLY A 150 4.19 14.30 2.32
CA GLY A 150 4.78 14.76 3.58
C GLY A 150 6.16 14.15 3.89
N ALA A 151 6.60 14.35 5.13
CA ALA A 151 7.94 13.97 5.58
C ALA A 151 8.09 12.48 5.95
N SER A 152 6.98 11.75 6.09
CA SER A 152 7.00 10.31 6.36
C SER A 152 5.76 9.63 5.79
N SER A 153 5.80 8.30 5.74
CA SER A 153 4.67 7.45 5.35
C SER A 153 3.45 7.54 6.28
N LEU A 154 3.54 8.31 7.37
CA LEU A 154 2.43 8.54 8.31
C LEU A 154 1.67 9.85 8.02
N CYS A 155 2.18 10.68 7.09
CA CYS A 155 1.61 11.97 6.75
C CYS A 155 0.39 11.95 5.80
N PRO A 156 0.30 11.06 4.78
CA PRO A 156 -0.77 11.17 3.78
C PRO A 156 -2.17 10.93 4.34
N THR A 157 -2.32 9.91 5.17
CA THR A 157 -3.61 9.45 5.73
C THR A 157 -3.54 9.05 7.20
N GLY A 158 -2.33 8.85 7.70
CA GLY A 158 -2.09 8.13 8.94
C GLY A 158 -2.02 9.02 10.20
N PRO A 159 -1.30 8.54 11.24
CA PRO A 159 -1.20 9.16 12.57
C PRO A 159 -0.91 10.67 12.60
N VAL A 160 -0.07 11.16 11.69
CA VAL A 160 0.32 12.58 11.68
C VAL A 160 -0.83 13.46 11.22
N LEU A 161 -1.59 13.01 10.23
CA LEU A 161 -2.76 13.73 9.71
C LEU A 161 -3.88 13.71 10.73
N LEU A 162 -4.19 12.55 11.29
CA LEU A 162 -5.23 12.41 12.30
C LEU A 162 -4.94 13.30 13.52
N GLY A 163 -3.70 13.26 14.01
CA GLY A 163 -3.26 14.09 15.13
C GLY A 163 -3.40 15.59 14.85
N LYS A 164 -3.07 16.01 13.62
CA LYS A 164 -3.26 17.40 13.19
C LYS A 164 -4.74 17.79 13.18
N ALA A 165 -5.62 16.91 12.68
CA ALA A 165 -7.05 17.18 12.65
C ALA A 165 -7.64 17.31 14.06
N ILE A 166 -7.23 16.44 15.00
CA ILE A 166 -7.64 16.53 16.40
C ILE A 166 -7.13 17.82 17.04
N ALA A 167 -5.85 18.15 16.87
CA ALA A 167 -5.26 19.37 17.43
C ALA A 167 -5.92 20.66 16.94
N LEU A 168 -6.55 20.65 15.75
CA LEU A 168 -7.24 21.81 15.18
C LEU A 168 -8.74 21.88 15.53
N HIS A 169 -9.35 20.77 15.97
CA HIS A 169 -10.81 20.64 16.03
C HIS A 169 -11.36 20.03 17.32
N CYS A 170 -10.51 19.70 18.29
CA CYS A 170 -10.93 19.17 19.59
C CYS A 170 -10.35 19.98 20.74
N GLU A 171 -11.20 20.26 21.72
CA GLU A 171 -10.79 20.73 23.03
C GLU A 171 -10.36 19.56 23.93
N PRO A 172 -9.49 19.80 24.94
CA PRO A 172 -8.99 18.73 25.80
C PRO A 172 -10.07 17.92 26.54
N ASP A 173 -11.19 18.54 26.92
CA ASP A 173 -12.29 17.89 27.64
C ASP A 173 -13.09 16.91 26.76
N GLN A 174 -13.01 17.07 25.43
CA GLN A 174 -13.60 16.18 24.44
C GLN A 174 -12.79 14.91 24.17
N ILE A 175 -11.61 14.79 24.77
CA ILE A 175 -10.65 13.71 24.51
C ILE A 175 -10.51 12.82 25.76
N HIS A 176 -10.53 11.50 25.54
CA HIS A 176 -10.03 10.51 26.48
C HIS A 176 -8.67 10.03 25.96
N LEU A 177 -7.60 10.36 26.67
CA LEU A 177 -6.24 10.13 26.20
C LEU A 177 -5.69 8.82 26.73
N GLY A 178 -5.09 8.04 25.83
CA GLY A 178 -4.15 6.97 26.14
C GLY A 178 -2.76 7.24 25.57
N GLU A 179 -1.84 6.31 25.80
CA GLU A 179 -0.48 6.36 25.27
C GLU A 179 -0.08 5.03 24.64
N VAL A 180 0.63 5.09 23.51
CA VAL A 180 1.33 3.93 22.95
C VAL A 180 2.72 3.83 23.57
N SER A 181 2.96 2.78 24.34
CA SER A 181 4.25 2.49 24.97
C SER A 181 5.00 1.37 24.24
N ASN A 182 6.28 1.57 23.91
CA ASN A 182 7.14 0.49 23.44
C ASN A 182 7.80 -0.22 24.63
N LEU A 183 7.28 -1.39 25.00
CA LEU A 183 7.73 -2.15 26.15
C LEU A 183 9.14 -2.74 25.98
N ALA A 184 9.59 -2.95 24.75
CA ALA A 184 10.92 -3.50 24.50
C ALA A 184 12.05 -2.52 24.83
N GLN A 185 11.76 -1.22 24.91
CA GLN A 185 12.74 -0.14 25.10
C GLN A 185 13.92 -0.17 24.10
N ARG A 186 13.73 -0.82 22.95
CA ARG A 186 14.68 -0.87 21.83
C ARG A 186 14.00 -0.39 20.57
N ASN A 187 14.75 0.31 19.73
CA ASN A 187 14.24 0.87 18.47
C ASN A 187 14.07 -0.20 17.38
N ASP A 188 14.73 -1.36 17.51
CA ASP A 188 14.74 -2.45 16.53
C ASP A 188 13.62 -3.48 16.73
N THR A 189 12.97 -3.47 17.90
CA THR A 189 11.96 -4.45 18.29
C THR A 189 10.74 -3.72 18.83
N GLU A 190 9.63 -3.75 18.11
CA GLU A 190 8.40 -3.08 18.54
C GLU A 190 7.50 -4.03 19.33
N SER A 191 7.43 -3.83 20.64
CA SER A 191 6.42 -4.45 21.52
C SER A 191 5.49 -3.36 22.02
N LEU A 192 4.51 -2.99 21.20
CA LEU A 192 3.64 -1.84 21.47
C LEU A 192 2.47 -2.24 22.38
N ALA A 193 2.29 -1.49 23.46
CA ALA A 193 1.16 -1.56 24.37
C ALA A 193 0.35 -0.27 24.32
N PHE A 194 -0.95 -0.39 24.49
CA PHE A 194 -1.91 0.71 24.56
C PHE A 194 -2.32 0.86 26.02
N VAL A 195 -2.00 2.00 26.63
CA VAL A 195 -2.21 2.25 28.05
C VAL A 195 -3.15 3.44 28.20
N ASP A 196 -4.11 3.35 29.11
CA ASP A 196 -4.96 4.48 29.47
C ASP A 196 -4.15 5.50 30.27
N ALA A 197 -4.13 6.76 29.84
CA ALA A 197 -3.29 7.78 30.48
C ALA A 197 -3.89 8.28 31.82
N THR A 198 -5.16 7.98 32.10
CA THR A 198 -5.86 8.46 33.30
C THR A 198 -5.54 7.61 34.52
N ASP A 199 -5.38 6.30 34.36
CA ASP A 199 -5.19 5.34 35.44
C ASP A 199 -4.01 4.37 35.22
N GLY A 200 -3.34 4.44 34.06
CA GLY A 200 -2.21 3.56 33.72
C GLY A 200 -2.60 2.13 33.34
N ARG A 201 -3.91 1.85 33.15
CA ARG A 201 -4.39 0.51 32.84
C ARG A 201 -4.00 0.08 31.43
N LEU A 202 -3.53 -1.17 31.30
CA LEU A 202 -3.25 -1.78 30.00
C LEU A 202 -4.57 -2.08 29.26
N ILE A 203 -4.82 -1.37 28.16
CA ILE A 203 -5.97 -1.60 27.28
C ILE A 203 -5.73 -2.81 26.38
N GLY A 204 -4.53 -2.94 25.83
CA GLY A 204 -4.17 -4.02 24.94
C GLY A 204 -2.75 -3.89 24.42
N TYR A 205 -2.36 -4.82 23.55
CA TYR A 205 -1.04 -4.80 22.92
C TYR A 205 -1.09 -5.25 21.47
N ARG A 206 -0.11 -4.81 20.69
CA ARG A 206 0.04 -5.16 19.28
C ARG A 206 0.73 -6.52 19.15
N THR A 207 0.11 -7.47 18.47
CA THR A 207 0.60 -8.84 18.28
C THR A 207 1.47 -9.00 17.03
N LYS A 208 2.00 -7.90 16.50
CA LYS A 208 2.97 -7.86 15.40
C LYS A 208 4.06 -6.83 15.68
N ARG A 209 5.24 -7.04 15.11
CA ARG A 209 6.44 -6.22 15.28
C ARG A 209 6.69 -5.28 14.10
N ALA A 210 6.20 -5.63 12.91
CA ALA A 210 6.46 -4.87 11.69
C ALA A 210 5.17 -4.39 11.00
N ALA A 211 5.35 -3.54 9.99
CA ALA A 211 4.30 -3.18 9.03
C ALA A 211 3.82 -4.40 8.23
N GLY A 212 2.69 -4.25 7.53
CA GLY A 212 2.06 -5.35 6.80
C GLY A 212 1.30 -6.33 7.70
N LEU A 213 0.88 -7.46 7.13
CA LEU A 213 0.03 -8.48 7.78
C LEU A 213 0.66 -9.89 7.81
N ALA A 214 1.91 -10.04 7.34
CA ALA A 214 2.58 -11.34 7.24
C ALA A 214 2.67 -12.07 8.60
N GLU A 215 3.05 -11.38 9.67
CA GLU A 215 3.11 -11.95 11.02
C GLU A 215 1.74 -12.35 11.59
N LEU A 216 0.64 -11.89 10.98
CA LEU A 216 -0.72 -12.31 11.32
C LEU A 216 -1.21 -13.48 10.45
N GLY A 217 -0.39 -14.00 9.53
CA GLY A 217 -0.72 -15.10 8.63
C GLY A 217 -1.26 -14.67 7.26
N LEU A 218 -1.02 -13.42 6.84
CA LEU A 218 -1.37 -12.90 5.51
C LEU A 218 -0.13 -12.33 4.82
N ASP A 219 0.58 -13.17 4.07
CA ASP A 219 1.80 -12.83 3.33
C ASP A 219 1.59 -12.65 1.82
N ARG A 220 0.39 -13.00 1.32
CA ARG A 220 -0.02 -12.86 -0.08
C ARG A 220 -1.33 -12.09 -0.18
N GLY A 221 -1.53 -11.43 -1.32
CA GLY A 221 -2.76 -10.67 -1.57
C GLY A 221 -2.91 -9.46 -0.66
N VAL A 222 -1.83 -8.97 -0.06
CA VAL A 222 -1.79 -7.76 0.76
C VAL A 222 -0.61 -6.92 0.33
N ASN A 223 -0.60 -5.63 0.66
CA ASN A 223 0.54 -4.78 0.38
C ASN A 223 1.06 -4.05 1.62
N ASP A 224 2.32 -3.61 1.53
CA ASP A 224 2.97 -2.82 2.56
C ASP A 224 3.03 -1.35 2.12
N TYR A 225 2.46 -0.47 2.94
CA TYR A 225 2.42 0.96 2.62
C TYR A 225 3.79 1.62 2.59
N ASN A 226 4.80 1.08 3.29
CA ASN A 226 6.16 1.59 3.21
C ASN A 226 6.77 1.31 1.85
N ASP A 227 6.57 0.11 1.28
CA ASP A 227 7.06 -0.25 -0.05
C ASP A 227 6.51 0.75 -1.10
N PHE A 228 5.21 1.06 -1.04
CA PHE A 228 4.56 2.02 -1.94
C PHE A 228 5.02 3.47 -1.68
N TYR A 229 5.15 3.89 -0.42
CA TYR A 229 5.58 5.24 -0.07
C TYR A 229 7.01 5.53 -0.56
N TYR A 230 7.96 4.62 -0.30
CA TYR A 230 9.35 4.79 -0.73
C TYR A 230 9.51 4.67 -2.25
N ALA A 231 8.66 3.88 -2.92
CA ALA A 231 8.55 3.86 -4.37
C ALA A 231 7.88 5.11 -4.97
N ARG A 232 7.43 6.06 -4.11
CA ARG A 232 6.62 7.23 -4.48
C ARG A 232 5.34 6.89 -5.22
N LEU A 233 4.75 5.73 -4.96
CA LEU A 233 3.50 5.23 -5.52
C LEU A 233 2.40 5.29 -4.47
N THR A 234 2.06 6.49 -4.00
CA THR A 234 1.00 6.66 -3.01
C THR A 234 -0.37 6.75 -3.67
N TYR A 235 -0.43 7.38 -4.84
CA TYR A 235 -1.65 7.73 -5.56
C TYR A 235 -1.71 7.03 -6.91
N ALA A 236 -2.91 6.68 -7.38
CA ALA A 236 -3.12 6.10 -8.70
C ALA A 236 -2.56 7.00 -9.81
N ALA A 237 -2.74 8.32 -9.67
CA ALA A 237 -2.17 9.34 -10.55
C ALA A 237 -0.63 9.53 -10.43
N ASP A 238 0.07 8.68 -9.67
CA ASP A 238 1.53 8.57 -9.72
C ASP A 238 2.01 7.72 -10.91
N TYR A 239 1.10 6.95 -11.52
CA TYR A 239 1.36 6.35 -12.83
C TYR A 239 1.16 7.37 -13.96
N PRO A 240 1.90 7.24 -15.07
CA PRO A 240 2.93 6.23 -15.33
C PRO A 240 4.23 6.45 -14.55
N VAL A 241 4.91 5.36 -14.22
CA VAL A 241 6.26 5.39 -13.64
C VAL A 241 7.29 5.29 -14.75
N LEU A 242 8.25 6.22 -14.77
CA LEU A 242 9.38 6.20 -15.68
C LEU A 242 10.64 5.71 -14.96
N ILE A 243 11.24 4.64 -15.47
CA ILE A 243 12.44 4.01 -14.93
C ILE A 243 13.54 4.18 -15.96
N GLN A 244 14.48 5.08 -15.68
CA GLN A 244 15.52 5.47 -16.61
C GLN A 244 16.60 4.40 -16.76
N ALA A 245 17.28 4.39 -17.91
CA ALA A 245 18.33 3.41 -18.23
C ALA A 245 19.47 3.36 -17.21
N ASP A 246 19.82 4.49 -16.58
CA ASP A 246 20.86 4.55 -15.54
C ASP A 246 20.45 3.83 -14.25
N TYR A 247 19.16 3.83 -13.90
CA TYR A 247 18.63 3.02 -12.82
C TYR A 247 18.70 1.54 -13.20
N LEU A 248 18.28 1.18 -14.42
CA LEU A 248 18.34 -0.20 -14.92
C LEU A 248 19.78 -0.74 -14.95
N ALA A 249 20.76 0.08 -15.33
CA ALA A 249 22.17 -0.27 -15.32
C ALA A 249 22.71 -0.54 -13.91
N ARG A 250 22.28 0.27 -12.93
CA ARG A 250 22.76 0.19 -11.54
C ARG A 250 22.09 -0.90 -10.71
N HIS A 251 20.82 -1.17 -10.98
CA HIS A 251 19.97 -2.03 -10.16
C HIS A 251 19.46 -3.27 -10.89
N GLY A 252 19.75 -3.42 -12.19
CA GLY A 252 19.48 -4.62 -12.97
C GLY A 252 20.72 -5.48 -13.20
N ARG A 253 20.53 -6.65 -13.79
CA ARG A 253 21.60 -7.46 -14.41
C ARG A 253 21.52 -7.26 -15.91
N THR A 254 22.56 -6.76 -16.56
CA THR A 254 22.50 -6.44 -17.99
C THR A 254 23.79 -6.78 -18.72
N ALA A 255 23.64 -7.22 -19.98
CA ALA A 255 24.74 -7.39 -20.93
C ALA A 255 24.99 -6.12 -21.78
N ALA A 256 24.21 -5.06 -21.56
CA ALA A 256 24.35 -3.76 -22.21
C ALA A 256 25.31 -2.85 -21.42
N THR A 257 25.86 -1.83 -22.08
CA THR A 257 26.67 -0.79 -21.44
C THR A 257 25.91 0.54 -21.39
N LEU A 258 26.13 1.33 -20.34
CA LEU A 258 25.54 2.66 -20.25
C LEU A 258 26.39 3.66 -21.07
N ASP A 259 25.79 4.25 -22.10
CA ASP A 259 26.41 5.25 -22.98
C ASP A 259 25.42 6.40 -23.24
N GLY A 260 25.83 7.63 -22.95
CA GLY A 260 24.99 8.81 -23.14
C GLY A 260 23.63 8.77 -22.42
N GLY A 261 23.54 8.09 -21.27
CA GLY A 261 22.28 7.90 -20.54
C GLY A 261 21.33 6.86 -21.17
N ARG A 262 21.86 5.97 -22.03
CA ARG A 262 21.14 4.85 -22.65
C ARG A 262 21.83 3.54 -22.35
N LEU A 263 21.06 2.48 -22.15
CA LEU A 263 21.59 1.12 -22.16
C LEU A 263 21.75 0.68 -23.61
N VAL A 264 22.98 0.44 -24.03
CA VAL A 264 23.35 0.08 -25.38
C VAL A 264 23.73 -1.39 -25.42
N TYR A 265 22.90 -2.17 -26.09
CA TYR A 265 23.17 -3.58 -26.36
C TYR A 265 23.60 -3.73 -27.82
N PRO A 266 24.83 -4.18 -28.11
CA PRO A 266 25.35 -4.22 -29.48
C PRO A 266 24.74 -5.33 -30.35
N GLY A 267 23.97 -6.25 -29.76
CA GLY A 267 23.54 -7.49 -30.40
C GLY A 267 24.49 -8.65 -30.10
N ALA A 268 23.98 -9.88 -30.22
CA ALA A 268 24.79 -11.09 -30.18
C ALA A 268 24.40 -12.02 -31.35
N PRO A 269 25.30 -12.92 -31.78
CA PRO A 269 24.98 -13.90 -32.81
C PRO A 269 23.77 -14.74 -32.38
N ALA A 270 22.87 -15.04 -33.32
CA ALA A 270 21.74 -15.92 -33.05
C ALA A 270 22.24 -17.28 -32.55
N ARG A 271 21.70 -17.73 -31.42
CA ARG A 271 22.09 -19.01 -30.82
C ARG A 271 21.47 -20.16 -31.59
N SER A 272 22.25 -21.22 -31.79
CA SER A 272 21.83 -22.43 -32.51
C SER A 272 20.74 -23.23 -31.78
N ASP A 273 20.61 -23.05 -30.46
CA ASP A 273 19.57 -23.65 -29.63
C ASP A 273 18.26 -22.84 -29.62
N GLY A 274 18.21 -21.71 -30.33
CA GLY A 274 17.06 -20.81 -30.36
C GLY A 274 16.81 -20.04 -29.06
N ALA A 275 17.72 -20.11 -28.08
CA ALA A 275 17.59 -19.37 -26.84
C ALA A 275 17.77 -17.86 -27.08
N LEU A 276 17.05 -17.06 -26.29
CA LEU A 276 17.14 -15.60 -26.35
C LEU A 276 18.32 -15.10 -25.53
N ASP A 277 18.99 -14.08 -26.04
CA ASP A 277 20.03 -13.38 -25.29
C ASP A 277 19.39 -12.46 -24.26
N THR A 278 19.86 -12.56 -23.02
CA THR A 278 19.41 -11.68 -21.94
C THR A 278 20.07 -10.33 -22.11
N VAL A 279 19.30 -9.33 -22.56
CA VAL A 279 19.78 -7.95 -22.66
C VAL A 279 19.83 -7.34 -21.27
N ALA A 280 18.71 -7.41 -20.54
CA ALA A 280 18.61 -6.92 -19.18
C ALA A 280 17.56 -7.70 -18.37
N LEU A 281 17.83 -7.94 -17.10
CA LEU A 281 16.88 -8.31 -16.07
C LEU A 281 16.77 -7.13 -15.11
N CYS A 282 15.61 -6.49 -15.13
CA CYS A 282 15.36 -5.20 -14.50
C CYS A 282 14.59 -5.39 -13.20
N HIS A 283 15.25 -5.23 -12.05
CA HIS A 283 14.58 -5.10 -10.76
C HIS A 283 13.96 -3.71 -10.69
N LEU A 284 12.63 -3.63 -10.63
CA LEU A 284 11.96 -2.33 -10.62
C LEU A 284 11.91 -1.77 -9.19
N PRO A 285 11.98 -0.43 -9.02
CA PRO A 285 11.84 0.20 -7.71
C PRO A 285 10.39 0.24 -7.21
N ILE A 286 9.47 -0.49 -7.85
CA ILE A 286 8.03 -0.37 -7.60
C ILE A 286 7.44 -1.68 -7.11
N PRO A 287 6.58 -1.65 -6.08
CA PRO A 287 5.67 -2.75 -5.80
C PRO A 287 4.53 -2.77 -6.83
N PHE A 288 3.95 -3.95 -7.06
CA PHE A 288 2.76 -4.13 -7.89
C PHE A 288 1.58 -4.46 -6.98
N ALA A 289 0.57 -3.59 -6.96
CA ALA A 289 -0.74 -3.96 -6.40
C ALA A 289 -1.51 -4.82 -7.41
N ALA A 290 -2.52 -5.57 -6.96
CA ALA A 290 -3.36 -6.33 -7.89
C ALA A 290 -4.00 -5.43 -8.96
N GLY A 291 -4.08 -5.93 -10.19
CA GLY A 291 -4.66 -5.24 -11.33
C GLY A 291 -3.80 -5.33 -12.59
N ARG A 292 -4.26 -4.65 -13.63
CA ARG A 292 -3.63 -4.64 -14.95
C ARG A 292 -2.58 -3.55 -15.05
N TYR A 293 -1.51 -3.87 -15.76
CA TYR A 293 -0.39 -2.99 -16.05
C TYR A 293 0.02 -3.14 -17.51
N ARG A 294 0.65 -2.10 -18.03
CA ARG A 294 1.34 -2.12 -19.32
C ARG A 294 2.77 -1.66 -19.11
N VAL A 295 3.72 -2.54 -19.39
CA VAL A 295 5.16 -2.23 -19.32
C VAL A 295 5.66 -1.95 -20.71
N LEU A 296 6.20 -0.76 -20.92
CA LEU A 296 6.70 -0.28 -22.20
C LEU A 296 8.22 -0.16 -22.13
N LEU A 297 8.90 -0.73 -23.13
CA LEU A 297 10.34 -0.56 -23.32
C LEU A 297 10.56 0.65 -24.23
N GLU A 298 11.15 1.71 -23.71
CA GLU A 298 11.44 2.90 -24.52
C GLU A 298 12.78 2.71 -25.23
N LEU A 299 12.74 2.55 -26.55
CA LEU A 299 13.92 2.45 -27.41
C LEU A 299 14.09 3.76 -28.17
N ASP A 300 15.24 4.42 -28.00
CA ASP A 300 15.61 5.58 -28.81
C ASP A 300 16.05 5.16 -30.23
N ASP A 301 16.64 3.98 -30.33
CA ASP A 301 17.07 3.41 -31.60
C ASP A 301 17.15 1.88 -31.49
N ALA A 302 16.91 1.21 -32.62
CA ALA A 302 17.03 -0.22 -32.75
C ALA A 302 17.39 -0.58 -34.20
N ALA A 303 18.14 -1.66 -34.38
CA ALA A 303 18.39 -2.19 -35.71
C ALA A 303 17.09 -2.69 -36.37
N ALA A 304 16.92 -2.41 -37.66
CA ALA A 304 15.79 -2.94 -38.43
C ALA A 304 15.82 -4.48 -38.46
N GLY A 305 14.69 -5.10 -38.18
CA GLY A 305 14.56 -6.56 -38.09
C GLY A 305 14.98 -7.16 -36.75
N ALA A 306 15.50 -6.36 -35.80
CA ALA A 306 15.76 -6.82 -34.44
C ALA A 306 14.46 -7.34 -33.80
N ALA A 307 14.57 -8.40 -33.00
CA ALA A 307 13.46 -9.00 -32.31
C ALA A 307 13.69 -8.91 -30.80
N VAL A 308 12.75 -8.29 -30.09
CA VAL A 308 12.80 -8.10 -28.64
C VAL A 308 11.65 -8.85 -28.00
N THR A 309 11.93 -9.58 -26.93
CA THR A 309 10.93 -10.15 -26.05
C THR A 309 10.98 -9.45 -24.70
N LEU A 310 9.84 -8.95 -24.25
CA LEU A 310 9.63 -8.53 -22.87
C LEU A 310 9.01 -9.66 -22.08
N ALA A 311 9.46 -9.88 -20.85
CA ALA A 311 8.81 -10.81 -19.94
C ALA A 311 8.76 -10.24 -18.52
N ALA A 312 7.63 -10.46 -17.84
CA ALA A 312 7.54 -10.30 -16.39
C ALA A 312 7.82 -11.66 -15.76
N LEU A 313 8.74 -11.70 -14.81
CA LEU A 313 9.21 -12.93 -14.17
C LEU A 313 9.12 -12.79 -12.65
N GLU A 314 8.91 -13.89 -11.95
CA GLU A 314 9.15 -13.95 -10.51
C GLU A 314 10.66 -13.89 -10.22
N ASN A 315 11.06 -13.06 -9.27
CA ASN A 315 12.47 -12.78 -8.98
C ASN A 315 13.26 -14.03 -8.59
N ASP A 316 12.70 -14.85 -7.71
CA ASP A 316 13.43 -15.96 -7.09
C ASP A 316 13.37 -17.24 -7.93
N SER A 317 12.22 -17.53 -8.52
CA SER A 317 11.99 -18.76 -9.31
C SER A 317 12.31 -18.59 -10.80
N GLY A 318 12.33 -17.35 -11.31
CA GLY A 318 12.42 -17.05 -12.74
C GLY A 318 11.16 -17.44 -13.53
N LEU A 319 10.07 -17.83 -12.84
CA LEU A 319 8.85 -18.28 -13.49
C LEU A 319 8.22 -17.11 -14.29
N PRO A 320 7.84 -17.32 -15.56
CA PRO A 320 7.23 -16.28 -16.36
C PRO A 320 5.79 -16.01 -15.92
N LEU A 321 5.51 -14.75 -15.58
CA LEU A 321 4.16 -14.24 -15.31
C LEU A 321 3.47 -13.77 -16.58
N ALA A 322 4.22 -13.11 -17.47
CA ALA A 322 3.73 -12.67 -18.79
C ALA A 322 4.90 -12.54 -19.77
N ARG A 323 4.64 -12.61 -21.08
CA ARG A 323 5.64 -12.39 -22.12
C ARG A 323 5.03 -11.79 -23.39
N ALA A 324 5.79 -10.98 -24.10
CA ALA A 324 5.40 -10.39 -25.38
C ALA A 324 6.62 -10.26 -26.29
N GLY A 325 6.55 -10.84 -27.49
CA GLY A 325 7.58 -10.75 -28.53
C GLY A 325 7.23 -9.70 -29.58
N HIS A 326 8.23 -8.93 -30.01
CA HIS A 326 8.08 -7.81 -30.93
C HIS A 326 9.18 -7.85 -31.99
N ARG A 327 8.81 -7.57 -33.25
CA ARG A 327 9.78 -7.31 -34.34
C ARG A 327 9.86 -5.82 -34.59
N LEU A 328 11.07 -5.28 -34.67
CA LEU A 328 11.33 -3.85 -34.77
C LEU A 328 11.56 -3.44 -36.23
N GLY A 329 10.96 -2.32 -36.64
CA GLY A 329 11.13 -1.75 -37.98
C GLY A 329 12.45 -0.97 -38.17
N GLY A 330 13.21 -0.78 -37.10
CA GLY A 330 14.38 0.09 -37.06
C GLY A 330 14.05 1.49 -36.52
N GLY A 331 15.01 2.15 -35.87
CA GLY A 331 14.80 3.44 -35.22
C GLY A 331 14.08 3.33 -33.87
N ALA A 332 13.48 4.44 -33.43
CA ALA A 332 12.77 4.50 -32.16
C ALA A 332 11.53 3.61 -32.14
N ALA A 333 11.29 2.94 -31.03
CA ALA A 333 10.15 2.04 -30.85
C ALA A 333 9.76 1.90 -29.38
N THR A 334 8.51 1.52 -29.13
CA THR A 334 8.00 1.29 -27.78
C THR A 334 7.31 -0.07 -27.65
N PRO A 335 8.05 -1.20 -27.68
CA PRO A 335 7.50 -2.53 -27.43
C PRO A 335 6.79 -2.59 -26.07
N ALA A 336 5.66 -3.29 -26.00
CA ALA A 336 4.83 -3.34 -24.80
C ALA A 336 4.58 -4.77 -24.31
N LEU A 337 4.43 -4.90 -22.99
CA LEU A 337 4.00 -6.10 -22.30
C LEU A 337 2.78 -5.76 -21.45
N ASP A 338 1.64 -6.37 -21.78
CA ASP A 338 0.48 -6.35 -20.91
C ASP A 338 0.69 -7.38 -19.79
N LEU A 339 0.45 -6.96 -18.55
CA LEU A 339 0.67 -7.74 -17.34
C LEU A 339 -0.56 -7.66 -16.45
N ASP A 340 -1.19 -8.80 -16.18
CA ASP A 340 -2.26 -8.91 -15.18
C ASP A 340 -1.66 -9.47 -13.88
N VAL A 341 -1.67 -8.66 -12.83
CA VAL A 341 -1.17 -9.01 -11.51
C VAL A 341 -2.36 -9.44 -10.67
N ALA A 342 -2.58 -10.75 -10.54
CA ALA A 342 -3.71 -11.30 -9.78
C ALA A 342 -3.67 -10.92 -8.28
N THR A 343 -2.48 -10.91 -7.69
CA THR A 343 -2.25 -10.59 -6.28
C THR A 343 -1.08 -9.63 -6.10
N SER A 344 -1.22 -8.70 -5.18
CA SER A 344 -0.21 -7.71 -4.83
C SER A 344 1.09 -8.39 -4.41
N ARG A 345 2.20 -7.94 -5.00
CA ARG A 345 3.54 -8.54 -4.84
C ARG A 345 4.63 -7.54 -5.23
N LYS A 346 5.87 -7.82 -4.84
CA LYS A 346 7.03 -6.92 -5.10
C LYS A 346 8.24 -7.61 -5.73
N ASP A 347 8.11 -8.89 -6.00
CA ASP A 347 9.13 -9.76 -6.56
C ASP A 347 9.00 -9.91 -8.08
N ILE A 348 8.39 -8.95 -8.77
CA ILE A 348 8.31 -8.95 -10.23
C ILE A 348 9.57 -8.30 -10.81
N VAL A 349 10.26 -9.03 -11.68
CA VAL A 349 11.39 -8.55 -12.49
C VAL A 349 10.95 -8.44 -13.94
N ILE A 350 11.39 -7.40 -14.64
CA ILE A 350 11.16 -7.27 -16.09
C ILE A 350 12.40 -7.67 -16.87
N GLY A 351 12.30 -8.74 -17.64
CA GLY A 351 13.31 -9.17 -18.58
C GLY A 351 13.14 -8.54 -19.95
N VAL A 352 14.24 -8.06 -20.52
CA VAL A 352 14.40 -7.67 -21.92
C VAL A 352 15.32 -8.69 -22.57
N PHE A 353 14.83 -9.37 -23.59
CA PHE A 353 15.56 -10.40 -24.31
C PHE A 353 15.62 -10.09 -25.79
N SER A 354 16.70 -10.47 -26.46
CA SER A 354 16.86 -10.28 -27.91
C SER A 354 17.06 -11.63 -28.61
N ALA A 355 16.48 -11.79 -29.81
CA ALA A 355 16.80 -12.88 -30.71
C ALA A 355 17.66 -12.36 -31.87
N GLY A 356 18.98 -12.36 -31.70
CA GLY A 356 19.94 -12.13 -32.78
C GLY A 356 20.68 -10.79 -32.76
N ALA A 357 21.39 -10.55 -33.87
CA ALA A 357 22.34 -9.47 -34.03
C ALA A 357 21.61 -8.18 -34.41
N GLY A 358 21.50 -7.26 -33.45
CA GLY A 358 20.93 -5.95 -33.68
C GLY A 358 21.17 -5.04 -32.48
N LEU A 359 21.64 -3.83 -32.77
CA LEU A 359 21.78 -2.78 -31.78
C LEU A 359 20.42 -2.48 -31.13
N LEU A 360 20.39 -2.33 -29.82
CA LEU A 360 19.28 -1.74 -29.07
C LEU A 360 19.84 -0.58 -28.23
N ARG A 361 19.23 0.61 -28.34
CA ARG A 361 19.50 1.77 -27.47
C ARG A 361 18.28 2.02 -26.59
N ILE A 362 18.33 1.50 -25.37
CA ILE A 362 17.23 1.55 -24.40
C ILE A 362 17.32 2.84 -23.58
N ALA A 363 16.26 3.64 -23.61
CA ALA A 363 16.09 4.83 -22.77
C ALA A 363 15.59 4.51 -21.36
N GLY A 364 14.77 3.46 -21.25
CA GLY A 364 14.24 3.02 -19.96
C GLY A 364 13.01 2.13 -20.11
N LEU A 365 12.30 1.97 -19.01
CA LEU A 365 10.98 1.36 -18.96
C LEU A 365 9.95 2.41 -18.53
N ARG A 366 8.78 2.38 -19.13
CA ARG A 366 7.60 3.08 -18.65
C ARG A 366 6.58 2.05 -18.17
N VAL A 367 6.11 2.18 -16.94
CA VAL A 367 5.07 1.31 -16.38
C VAL A 367 3.80 2.12 -16.26
N GLU A 368 2.76 1.69 -16.97
CA GLU A 368 1.42 2.25 -16.92
C GLU A 368 0.52 1.32 -16.11
N ARG A 369 -0.41 1.92 -15.36
CA ARG A 369 -1.52 1.23 -14.74
C ARG A 369 -2.81 1.80 -15.33
N PRO A 370 -3.40 1.14 -16.34
CA PRO A 370 -4.65 1.59 -16.93
C PRO A 370 -5.70 1.74 -15.84
N HIS A 371 -6.49 2.82 -15.90
CA HIS A 371 -7.66 2.94 -15.04
C HIS A 371 -8.57 1.73 -15.31
N GLN A 372 -8.90 0.99 -14.25
CA GLN A 372 -10.03 0.08 -14.33
C GLN A 372 -11.27 0.98 -14.41
N GLU A 373 -11.95 0.99 -15.55
CA GLU A 373 -13.31 1.53 -15.62
C GLU A 373 -14.12 0.78 -14.56
N THR A 374 -14.52 1.49 -13.51
CA THR A 374 -15.46 0.97 -12.52
C THR A 374 -16.78 0.79 -13.25
N ALA A 375 -17.16 -0.47 -13.49
CA ALA A 375 -18.49 -0.84 -13.96
C ALA A 375 -19.58 -0.41 -12.96
#